data_AF-A0A7R9ZUU7-F1
#
_entry.id   AF-A0A7R9ZUU7-F1
#
_cell.length_a   1.000
_cell.length_b   1.000
_cell.length_c   1.000
_cell.angle_alpha   90.00
_cell.angle_beta   90.00
_cell.angle_gamma   90.00
#
_symmetry.space_group_name_H-M   'P 1'
#
loop_
_entity.id
_entity.type
_entity.pdbx_description
1 polymer ?
#
loop_
_entity_poly.entity_id
_entity_poly.type
_entity_poly.pdbx_seq_one_letter_code
_entity_poly.pdbx_strand_id
1 'polypeptide(L)'
;TSYWSSRPYGVDLSALALPALEQHISQPVIATLPLEALRSSAVRLWELDCSTAAGEAAEAQRARFDCEVASAGVFHGLAVWFSCELCKGVAFSTGPEVSATHWEQTLLFVGTDGPAYGQCLQPGDHITGELKWLAHGRSLGVVMVGEVVRR
;
A
#
# COMPACT_ATOMS: atom_id res chain seq x y z
N THR A 1 -11.17 -5.49 14.07
CA THR A 1 -11.34 -6.73 14.87
C THR A 1 -12.56 -6.72 15.79
N SER A 2 -13.26 -5.60 15.98
CA SER A 2 -14.37 -5.47 16.96
C SER A 2 -15.50 -6.49 16.78
N TYR A 3 -15.86 -6.87 15.55
CA TYR A 3 -16.89 -7.88 15.28
C TYR A 3 -16.56 -9.25 15.89
N TRP A 4 -15.31 -9.70 15.78
CA TRP A 4 -14.87 -11.00 16.30
C TRP A 4 -14.87 -11.03 17.83
N SER A 5 -14.64 -9.88 18.45
CA SER A 5 -14.66 -9.71 19.91
C SER A 5 -16.05 -9.42 20.49
N SER A 6 -17.06 -9.13 19.66
CA SER A 6 -18.40 -8.73 20.10
C SER A 6 -19.38 -9.89 20.34
N ARG A 7 -18.90 -11.14 20.29
CA ARG A 7 -19.70 -12.37 20.42
C ARG A 7 -20.95 -12.39 19.52
N PRO A 8 -20.80 -12.33 18.18
CA PRO A 8 -21.94 -12.28 17.27
C PRO A 8 -22.82 -13.52 17.47
N TYR A 9 -24.14 -13.30 17.55
CA TYR A 9 -25.13 -14.35 17.84
C TYR A 9 -24.89 -15.10 19.16
N GLY A 10 -24.17 -14.51 20.11
CA GLY A 10 -23.84 -15.11 21.42
C GLY A 10 -22.61 -16.03 21.42
N VAL A 11 -22.02 -16.31 20.25
CA VAL A 11 -20.88 -17.20 20.07
C VAL A 11 -19.57 -16.44 20.27
N ASP A 12 -18.65 -16.99 21.06
CA ASP A 12 -17.31 -16.42 21.22
C ASP A 12 -16.43 -16.72 20.00
N LEU A 13 -16.18 -15.71 19.18
CA LEU A 13 -15.32 -15.81 18.00
C LEU A 13 -13.97 -15.08 18.19
N SER A 14 -13.60 -14.73 19.42
CA SER A 14 -12.38 -13.96 19.70
C SER A 14 -11.11 -14.65 19.20
N ALA A 15 -11.07 -15.99 19.23
CA ALA A 15 -9.97 -16.79 18.70
C ALA A 15 -9.78 -16.64 17.17
N LEU A 16 -10.81 -16.23 16.44
CA LEU A 16 -10.76 -16.00 14.99
C LEU A 16 -10.30 -14.58 14.63
N ALA A 17 -10.18 -13.67 15.61
CA ALA A 17 -9.89 -12.27 15.33
C ALA A 17 -8.55 -12.05 14.63
N LEU A 18 -7.49 -12.73 15.09
CA LEU A 18 -6.16 -12.62 14.52
C LEU A 18 -6.05 -13.37 13.16
N PRO A 19 -6.48 -14.64 13.03
CA PRO A 19 -6.48 -15.32 11.72
C PRO A 19 -7.31 -14.57 10.65
N ALA A 20 -8.45 -14.01 11.03
CA ALA A 20 -9.28 -13.23 10.10
C ALA A 20 -8.58 -11.92 9.69
N LEU A 21 -7.87 -11.27 10.61
CA LEU A 21 -7.06 -10.10 10.29
C LEU A 21 -5.91 -10.47 9.34
N GLU A 22 -5.14 -11.52 9.66
CA GLU A 22 -4.04 -12.02 8.84
C GLU A 22 -4.48 -12.37 7.42
N GLN A 23 -5.59 -13.09 7.29
CA GLN A 23 -6.17 -13.39 5.98
C GLN A 23 -6.57 -12.11 5.24
N HIS A 24 -7.17 -11.14 5.92
CA HIS A 24 -7.61 -9.89 5.30
C HIS A 24 -6.42 -9.05 4.81
N ILE A 25 -5.38 -8.88 5.64
CA ILE A 25 -4.20 -8.06 5.31
C ILE A 25 -3.22 -8.78 4.37
N SER A 26 -3.36 -10.09 4.18
CA SER A 26 -2.55 -10.86 3.22
C SER A 26 -2.84 -10.52 1.76
N GLN A 27 -3.93 -9.79 1.49
CA GLN A 27 -4.35 -9.37 0.16
C GLN A 27 -4.36 -7.85 0.06
N PRO A 28 -4.02 -7.28 -1.11
CA PRO A 28 -4.21 -5.85 -1.33
C PRO A 28 -5.68 -5.45 -1.16
N VAL A 29 -5.92 -4.33 -0.48
CA VAL A 29 -7.27 -3.78 -0.30
C VAL A 29 -7.44 -2.59 -1.22
N ILE A 30 -8.50 -2.61 -2.04
CA ILE A 30 -8.89 -1.45 -2.87
C ILE A 30 -9.85 -0.60 -2.05
N ALA A 31 -9.47 0.64 -1.79
CA ALA A 31 -10.27 1.58 -1.01
C ALA A 31 -9.91 3.04 -1.32
N THR A 32 -10.88 3.93 -1.18
CA THR A 32 -10.63 5.37 -1.15
C THR A 32 -9.87 5.75 0.12
N LEU A 33 -8.68 6.33 -0.06
CA LEU A 33 -7.80 6.78 1.01
C LEU A 33 -7.96 8.28 1.24
N PRO A 34 -8.33 8.72 2.45
CA PRO A 34 -8.37 10.13 2.77
C PRO A 34 -6.95 10.70 2.95
N LEU A 35 -6.73 11.96 2.56
CA LEU A 35 -5.40 12.59 2.54
C LEU A 35 -4.74 12.61 3.93
N GLU A 36 -5.53 12.79 5.00
CA GLU A 36 -5.07 12.78 6.39
C GLU A 36 -4.56 11.42 6.89
N ALA A 37 -4.82 10.33 6.15
CA ALA A 37 -4.26 9.02 6.47
C ALA A 37 -2.79 8.89 6.01
N LEU A 38 -2.34 9.74 5.08
CA LEU A 38 -0.95 9.74 4.62
C LEU A 38 -0.02 10.27 5.71
N ARG A 39 1.15 9.63 5.82
CA ARG A 39 2.21 9.99 6.78
C ARG A 39 3.43 10.60 6.12
N SER A 40 3.54 10.51 4.80
CA SER A 40 4.64 11.05 3.98
C SER A 40 4.09 11.62 2.67
N SER A 41 4.92 12.39 1.97
CA SER A 41 4.68 12.66 0.56
C SER A 41 4.83 11.38 -0.27
N ALA A 42 4.17 11.34 -1.42
CA ALA A 42 4.28 10.23 -2.35
C ALA A 42 5.66 10.22 -3.02
N VAL A 43 6.19 9.01 -3.24
CA VAL A 43 7.42 8.79 -4.00
C VAL A 43 7.10 7.97 -5.23
N ARG A 44 7.75 8.31 -6.36
CA ARG A 44 7.57 7.56 -7.60
C ARG A 44 8.32 6.23 -7.49
N LEU A 45 7.56 5.14 -7.46
CA LEU A 45 8.11 3.78 -7.42
C LEU A 45 8.69 3.35 -8.77
N TRP A 46 7.95 3.59 -9.85
CA TRP A 46 8.29 3.10 -11.18
C TRP A 46 7.60 3.93 -12.26
N GLU A 47 8.14 3.88 -13.48
CA GLU A 47 7.64 4.60 -14.64
C GLU A 47 7.77 3.71 -15.88
N LEU A 48 6.76 3.79 -16.76
CA LEU A 48 6.73 3.06 -18.02
C LEU A 48 6.43 4.04 -19.16
N ASP A 49 7.35 4.14 -20.12
CA ASP A 49 7.08 4.84 -21.38
C ASP A 49 6.43 3.87 -22.37
N CYS A 50 5.11 3.98 -22.49
CA CYS A 50 4.32 3.14 -23.40
C CYS A 50 4.67 3.33 -24.89
N SER A 51 5.43 4.36 -25.28
CA SER A 51 5.87 4.56 -26.67
C SER A 51 7.09 3.74 -27.05
N THR A 52 7.90 3.32 -26.07
CA THR A 52 9.17 2.63 -26.28
C THR A 52 9.28 1.29 -25.55
N ALA A 53 8.43 1.04 -24.56
CA ALA A 53 8.48 -0.17 -23.75
C ALA A 53 8.16 -1.45 -24.56
N ALA A 54 8.90 -2.52 -24.24
CA ALA A 54 8.54 -3.87 -24.65
C ALA A 54 7.28 -4.36 -23.90
N GLY A 55 6.51 -5.28 -24.49
CA GLY A 55 5.29 -5.80 -23.87
C GLY A 55 5.53 -6.44 -22.50
N GLU A 56 6.70 -7.03 -22.32
CA GLU A 56 7.13 -7.73 -21.11
C GLU A 56 7.74 -6.79 -20.06
N ALA A 57 7.91 -5.49 -20.38
CA ALA A 57 8.60 -4.55 -19.51
C ALA A 57 7.90 -4.37 -18.16
N ALA A 58 6.59 -4.62 -18.07
CA ALA A 58 5.84 -4.51 -16.82
C ALA A 58 5.73 -5.85 -16.05
N GLU A 59 6.16 -6.98 -16.63
CA GLU A 59 5.88 -8.32 -16.09
C GLU A 59 6.59 -8.59 -14.77
N ALA A 60 7.83 -8.17 -14.63
CA ALA A 60 8.62 -8.40 -13.42
C ALA A 60 9.49 -7.18 -13.10
N GLN A 61 9.30 -6.59 -11.93
CA GLN A 61 10.00 -5.37 -11.54
C GLN A 61 10.32 -5.33 -10.05
N ARG A 62 11.25 -4.43 -9.74
CA ARG A 62 11.79 -4.19 -8.40
C ARG A 62 11.99 -2.68 -8.23
N ALA A 63 11.14 -2.05 -7.43
CA ALA A 63 11.15 -0.62 -7.16
C ALA A 63 11.58 -0.34 -5.72
N ARG A 64 12.62 0.45 -5.53
CA ARG A 64 13.03 0.92 -4.20
C ARG A 64 12.26 2.18 -3.82
N PHE A 65 12.00 2.34 -2.54
CA PHE A 65 11.39 3.54 -1.99
C PHE A 65 12.07 3.97 -0.71
N ASP A 66 11.97 5.28 -0.45
CA ASP A 66 12.37 5.93 0.78
C ASP A 66 11.38 7.08 1.02
N CYS A 67 10.53 6.90 2.03
CA CYS A 67 9.50 7.86 2.40
C CYS A 67 9.86 8.51 3.74
N GLU A 68 10.18 9.80 3.73
CA GLU A 68 10.33 10.59 4.94
C GLU A 68 8.95 10.87 5.56
N VAL A 69 8.79 10.54 6.84
CA VAL A 69 7.57 10.75 7.60
C VAL A 69 7.42 12.24 7.93
N ALA A 70 6.31 12.82 7.52
CA ALA A 70 5.94 14.22 7.76
C ALA A 70 5.03 14.40 9.00
N SER A 71 4.30 13.35 9.42
CA SER A 71 3.38 13.43 10.55
C SER A 71 3.36 12.15 11.39
N ALA A 72 3.20 12.30 12.70
CA ALA A 72 3.15 11.18 13.63
C ALA A 72 1.88 10.33 13.45
N GLY A 73 1.98 9.03 13.70
CA GLY A 73 0.83 8.13 13.72
C GLY A 73 1.19 6.68 13.51
N VAL A 74 0.21 5.79 13.68
CA VAL A 74 0.40 4.35 13.51
C VAL A 74 0.65 4.01 12.04
N PHE A 75 1.73 3.28 11.77
CA PHE A 75 2.04 2.71 10.47
C PHE A 75 1.26 1.41 10.27
N HIS A 76 0.40 1.39 9.26
CA HIS A 76 -0.37 0.21 8.88
C HIS A 76 0.16 -0.44 7.60
N GLY A 77 0.83 0.31 6.73
CA GLY A 77 1.21 -0.16 5.40
C GLY A 77 1.41 0.97 4.40
N LEU A 78 1.55 0.61 3.13
CA LEU A 78 1.70 1.53 2.01
C LEU A 78 0.40 1.66 1.22
N ALA A 79 0.17 2.85 0.67
CA ALA A 79 -0.82 3.06 -0.38
C ALA A 79 -0.10 3.21 -1.72
N VAL A 80 -0.62 2.57 -2.75
CA VAL A 80 -0.09 2.59 -4.11
C VAL A 80 -1.21 3.01 -5.07
N TRP A 81 -0.87 3.89 -5.99
CA TRP A 81 -1.73 4.39 -7.05
C TRP A 81 -0.89 4.72 -8.27
N PHE A 82 -1.52 5.21 -9.33
CA PHE A 82 -0.80 5.60 -10.55
C PHE A 82 -1.31 6.93 -11.09
N SER A 83 -0.46 7.52 -11.92
CA SER A 83 -0.80 8.66 -12.77
C SER A 83 -0.36 8.34 -14.19
N CYS A 84 -1.04 8.90 -15.17
CA CYS A 84 -0.72 8.70 -16.57
C CYS A 84 -0.77 10.04 -17.31
N GLU A 85 0.28 10.32 -18.07
CA GLU A 85 0.24 11.31 -19.15
C GLU A 85 -0.13 10.59 -20.44
N LEU A 86 -1.31 10.89 -20.99
CA LEU A 86 -1.84 10.26 -22.20
C LEU A 86 -1.23 10.90 -23.46
N CYS A 87 -1.09 12.22 -23.42
CA CYS A 87 -0.39 13.03 -24.41
C CYS A 87 -0.07 14.38 -23.79
N LYS A 88 0.68 15.20 -24.53
CA LYS A 88 1.10 16.53 -24.05
C LYS A 88 -0.09 17.35 -23.56
N GLY A 89 -0.10 17.63 -22.25
CA GLY A 89 -1.14 18.44 -21.60
C GLY A 89 -2.41 17.68 -21.22
N VAL A 90 -2.49 16.37 -21.42
CA VAL A 90 -3.61 15.52 -21.01
C VAL A 90 -3.08 14.42 -20.08
N ALA A 91 -3.43 14.51 -18.81
CA ALA A 91 -3.02 13.56 -17.79
C ALA A 91 -4.14 13.32 -16.77
N PHE A 92 -4.06 12.20 -16.05
CA PHE A 92 -4.89 11.94 -14.89
C PHE A 92 -4.09 11.26 -13.78
N SER A 93 -4.56 11.41 -12.54
CA SER A 93 -4.06 10.72 -11.36
C SER A 93 -5.20 9.90 -10.76
N THR A 94 -4.88 8.78 -10.13
CA THR A 94 -5.80 8.06 -9.21
C THR A 94 -5.37 8.24 -7.77
N GLY A 95 -4.49 9.19 -7.47
CA GLY A 95 -4.01 9.48 -6.13
C GLY A 95 -5.06 10.10 -5.21
N PRO A 96 -4.83 10.04 -3.89
CA PRO A 96 -5.76 10.59 -2.89
C PRO A 96 -5.87 12.13 -2.93
N GLU A 97 -4.98 12.81 -3.65
CA GLU A 97 -4.98 14.27 -3.82
C GLU A 97 -6.01 14.78 -4.85
N VAL A 98 -6.59 13.89 -5.65
CA VAL A 98 -7.63 14.22 -6.65
C VAL A 98 -8.96 13.55 -6.31
N SER A 99 -10.02 13.88 -7.06
CA SER A 99 -11.31 13.22 -6.91
C SER A 99 -11.19 11.70 -7.14
N ALA A 100 -11.85 10.93 -6.27
CA ALA A 100 -11.80 9.47 -6.32
C ALA A 100 -12.26 8.94 -7.68
N THR A 101 -11.51 7.96 -8.18
CA THR A 101 -11.82 7.23 -9.42
C THR A 101 -12.28 5.81 -9.07
N HIS A 102 -12.83 5.07 -10.05
CA HIS A 102 -13.22 3.67 -9.84
C HIS A 102 -12.03 2.74 -9.54
N TRP A 103 -10.78 3.19 -9.76
CA TRP A 103 -9.58 2.46 -9.37
C TRP A 103 -9.24 2.61 -7.88
N GLU A 104 -9.74 3.68 -7.24
CA GLU A 104 -9.37 4.06 -5.88
C GLU A 104 -7.84 4.01 -5.66
N GLN A 105 -7.39 3.57 -4.48
CA GLN A 105 -5.99 3.27 -4.18
C GLN A 105 -5.86 1.81 -3.73
N THR A 106 -4.68 1.23 -3.96
CA THR A 106 -4.32 -0.11 -3.49
C THR A 106 -3.56 0.00 -2.17
N LEU A 107 -4.10 -0.58 -1.10
CA LEU A 107 -3.47 -0.60 0.22
C LEU A 107 -2.75 -1.94 0.44
N LEU A 108 -1.48 -1.86 0.82
CA LEU A 108 -0.59 -2.97 1.14
C LEU A 108 -0.23 -2.91 2.62
N PHE A 109 -0.85 -3.76 3.43
CA PHE A 109 -0.67 -3.77 4.88
C PHE A 109 0.59 -4.54 5.29
N VAL A 110 1.22 -4.10 6.38
CA VAL A 110 2.30 -4.88 7.01
C VAL A 110 1.73 -6.10 7.74
N GLY A 111 2.41 -7.24 7.62
CA GLY A 111 2.05 -8.47 8.33
C GLY A 111 2.10 -8.28 9.85
N THR A 112 1.19 -8.96 10.57
CA THR A 112 1.05 -8.92 12.05
C THR A 112 2.26 -9.46 12.80
N ASP A 113 3.07 -10.28 12.14
CA ASP A 113 4.32 -10.87 12.63
C ASP A 113 5.55 -9.98 12.38
N GLY A 114 5.42 -8.96 11.53
CA GLY A 114 6.49 -8.06 11.16
C GLY A 114 6.81 -7.02 12.25
N PRO A 115 8.09 -6.60 12.39
CA PRO A 115 8.47 -5.62 13.40
C PRO A 115 7.82 -4.25 13.20
N ALA A 116 7.39 -3.94 11.96
CA ALA A 116 6.72 -2.68 11.61
C ALA A 116 5.24 -2.63 12.07
N TYR A 117 4.62 -3.76 12.40
CA TYR A 117 3.21 -3.82 12.76
C TYR A 117 2.92 -3.04 14.04
N GLY A 118 1.97 -2.09 13.96
CA GLY A 118 1.55 -1.27 15.09
C GLY A 118 2.58 -0.23 15.54
N GLN A 119 3.68 -0.02 14.79
CA GLN A 119 4.65 1.03 15.13
C GLN A 119 4.02 2.42 14.97
N CYS A 120 4.31 3.31 15.90
CA CYS A 120 3.97 4.73 15.79
C CYS A 120 5.16 5.49 15.21
N LEU A 121 4.98 6.06 14.02
CA LEU A 121 5.98 6.86 13.33
C LEU A 121 6.07 8.26 13.95
N GLN A 122 7.23 8.87 13.83
CA GLN A 122 7.51 10.26 14.19
C GLN A 122 7.97 11.05 12.95
N PRO A 123 7.73 12.36 12.91
CA PRO A 123 8.30 13.21 11.86
C PRO A 123 9.82 13.06 11.78
N GLY A 124 10.33 12.82 10.56
CA GLY A 124 11.74 12.55 10.29
C GLY A 124 12.16 11.08 10.37
N ASP A 125 11.28 10.15 10.76
CA ASP A 125 11.50 8.72 10.53
C ASP A 125 11.48 8.45 9.01
N HIS A 126 12.17 7.39 8.58
CA HIS A 126 12.18 6.96 7.19
C HIS A 126 11.58 5.57 7.04
N ILE A 127 10.67 5.41 6.08
CA ILE A 127 10.15 4.11 5.67
C ILE A 127 10.87 3.73 4.39
N THR A 128 11.82 2.81 4.49
CA THR A 128 12.67 2.41 3.37
C THR A 128 12.42 0.97 3.00
N GLY A 129 12.59 0.65 1.72
CA GLY A 129 12.40 -0.72 1.28
C GLY A 129 12.23 -0.87 -0.20
N GLU A 130 11.53 -1.92 -0.55
CA GLU A 130 11.37 -2.35 -1.91
C GLU A 130 10.03 -3.03 -2.15
N LEU A 131 9.41 -2.64 -3.25
CA LEU A 131 8.24 -3.27 -3.82
C LEU A 131 8.65 -4.09 -5.03
N LYS A 132 8.37 -5.39 -5.00
CA LYS A 132 8.54 -6.29 -6.14
C LYS A 132 7.18 -6.71 -6.65
N TRP A 133 7.08 -6.88 -7.95
CA TRP A 133 5.92 -7.55 -8.52
C TRP A 133 6.30 -8.50 -9.64
N LEU A 134 5.46 -9.51 -9.79
CA LEU A 134 5.53 -10.51 -10.85
C LEU A 134 4.13 -10.79 -11.39
N ALA A 135 3.97 -10.65 -12.70
CA ALA A 135 2.73 -10.93 -13.40
C ALA A 135 2.51 -12.45 -13.50
N HIS A 136 1.29 -12.87 -13.21
CA HIS A 136 0.82 -14.24 -13.34
C HIS A 136 -0.49 -14.23 -14.14
N GLY A 137 -0.38 -14.30 -15.47
CA GLY A 137 -1.51 -14.20 -16.39
C GLY A 137 -2.26 -12.88 -16.23
N ARG A 138 -3.42 -12.91 -15.56
CA ARG A 138 -4.27 -11.72 -15.32
C ARG A 138 -4.13 -11.15 -13.90
N SER A 139 -3.19 -11.65 -13.12
CA SER A 139 -2.98 -11.25 -11.73
C SER A 139 -1.55 -10.77 -11.50
N LEU A 140 -1.34 -10.02 -10.42
CA LEU A 140 -0.04 -9.54 -10.02
C LEU A 140 0.27 -10.08 -8.61
N GLY A 141 1.37 -10.82 -8.49
CA GLY A 141 1.95 -11.10 -7.18
C GLY A 141 2.78 -9.91 -6.75
N VAL A 142 2.52 -9.38 -5.55
CA VAL A 142 3.25 -8.22 -5.01
C VAL A 142 3.92 -8.62 -3.70
N VAL A 143 5.18 -8.25 -3.55
CA VAL A 143 5.96 -8.48 -2.33
C VAL A 143 6.59 -7.17 -1.91
N MET A 144 6.31 -6.76 -0.67
CA MET A 144 6.90 -5.59 -0.05
C MET A 144 7.83 -6.04 1.08
N VAL A 145 9.06 -5.51 1.08
CA VAL A 145 10.03 -5.72 2.18
C VAL A 145 10.66 -4.37 2.50
N GLY A 146 10.80 -4.06 3.77
CA GLY A 146 11.35 -2.79 4.21
C GLY A 146 11.49 -2.70 5.71
N GLU A 147 11.91 -1.53 6.16
CA GLU A 147 12.12 -1.21 7.57
C GLU A 147 11.73 0.24 7.87
N VAL A 148 11.49 0.51 9.15
CA VAL A 148 11.33 1.87 9.67
C VAL A 148 12.64 2.27 10.31
N VAL A 149 13.36 3.20 9.69
CA VAL A 149 14.61 3.75 10.18
C VAL A 149 14.28 4.99 11.02
N ARG A 150 14.59 4.92 12.31
CA ARG A 150 14.36 6.02 13.24
C ARG A 150 15.54 6.97 13.25
N ARG A 151 15.25 8.26 13.38
CA ARG A 151 16.26 9.30 13.56
C ARG A 151 16.81 9.34 14.99
#